data_AF-A0AAU1EJ18-F1
#
_entry.id   AF-A0AAU1EJ18-F1
#
_cell.length_a   1.000
_cell.length_b   1.000
_cell.length_c   1.000
_cell.angle_alpha   90.00
_cell.angle_beta   90.00
_cell.angle_gamma   90.00
#
_symmetry.space_group_name_H-M   'P 1'
#
loop_
_entity.id
_entity.type
_entity.pdbx_description
1 polymer ?
#
loop_
_entity_poly.entity_id
_entity_poly.type
_entity_poly.pdbx_seq_one_letter_code
_entity_poly.pdbx_strand_id
1 'polypeptide(L)'
;MTDSEPGVPVTGTARRMFELLEPICLVTFFADECNEELAALGHRTYWDGYFASRAAPLGRVPAQVVHAAFYNFADGEAARHIPSAWETIPPEASVAARERGSAASLRRILGEQLADSSGLVRAADLTTKAATNAPTEGRVMYAGMRTLAVPSDPVARLWHSATMLREHRGDGHIATLVGMRIGGTEAHVLSALASGIHPPESCGRIHHLPKERLVAVMDGLRERGLVDAEGRFTDAGRETKRRIEALTDELAAPPFDALSPAELDELIAELEPITARLVAAGSQ
;
A
#
# COMPACT_ATOMS: atom_id res chain seq x y z
N MET A 1 -41.50 13.56 -5.80
CA MET A 1 -40.72 13.16 -4.60
C MET A 1 -40.09 11.83 -4.95
N THR A 2 -38.95 11.91 -5.63
CA THR A 2 -38.25 10.75 -6.20
C THR A 2 -37.35 10.17 -5.13
N ASP A 3 -37.70 8.97 -4.66
CA ASP A 3 -36.83 8.13 -3.84
C ASP A 3 -35.53 7.91 -4.60
N SER A 4 -34.43 8.38 -4.02
CA SER A 4 -33.07 8.06 -4.45
C SER A 4 -32.70 6.74 -3.79
N GLU A 5 -32.23 5.77 -4.57
CA GLU A 5 -31.66 4.53 -4.05
C GLU A 5 -30.58 4.84 -3.01
N PRO A 6 -30.45 4.04 -1.93
CA PRO A 6 -29.38 4.21 -0.98
C PRO A 6 -28.07 3.87 -1.68
N GLY A 7 -27.32 4.90 -2.05
CA GLY A 7 -25.94 4.77 -2.53
C GLY A 7 -25.12 3.93 -1.56
N VAL A 8 -24.18 3.15 -2.10
CA VAL A 8 -23.25 2.35 -1.31
C VAL A 8 -22.64 3.25 -0.22
N PRO A 9 -22.70 2.88 1.07
CA PRO A 9 -22.15 3.71 2.13
C PRO A 9 -20.68 4.02 1.84
N VAL A 10 -20.25 5.26 2.08
CA VAL A 10 -18.93 5.81 1.70
C VAL A 10 -17.75 4.96 2.20
N THR A 11 -17.90 4.27 3.35
CA THR A 11 -16.94 3.28 3.86
C THR A 11 -16.81 2.04 2.97
N GLY A 12 -17.90 1.60 2.35
CA GLY A 12 -17.90 0.53 1.35
C GLY A 12 -17.17 0.93 0.06
N THR A 13 -17.29 2.19 -0.37
CA THR A 13 -16.55 2.72 -1.53
C THR A 13 -15.05 2.63 -1.33
N ALA A 14 -14.52 3.10 -0.20
CA ALA A 14 -13.07 3.07 0.06
C ALA A 14 -12.51 1.64 0.04
N ARG A 15 -13.24 0.68 0.63
CA ARG A 15 -12.88 -0.75 0.58
C ARG A 15 -12.91 -1.30 -0.85
N ARG A 16 -13.98 -1.02 -1.61
CA ARG A 16 -14.11 -1.48 -3.00
C ARG A 16 -12.99 -0.91 -3.88
N MET A 17 -12.69 0.37 -3.73
CA MET A 17 -11.61 1.02 -4.46
C MET A 17 -10.24 0.45 -4.08
N PHE A 18 -10.01 0.11 -2.81
CA PHE A 18 -8.79 -0.59 -2.39
C PHE A 18 -8.64 -1.95 -3.10
N GLU A 19 -9.69 -2.76 -3.19
CA GLU A 19 -9.66 -4.06 -3.88
C GLU A 19 -9.32 -3.92 -5.38
N LEU A 20 -9.80 -2.85 -6.02
CA LEU A 20 -9.55 -2.58 -7.43
C LEU A 20 -8.15 -2.00 -7.68
N LEU A 21 -7.69 -1.08 -6.84
CA LEU A 21 -6.44 -0.34 -7.03
C LEU A 21 -5.20 -1.08 -6.50
N GLU A 22 -5.32 -1.89 -5.44
CA GLU A 22 -4.16 -2.54 -4.83
C GLU A 22 -3.41 -3.44 -5.82
N PRO A 23 -4.05 -4.27 -6.67
CA PRO A 23 -3.34 -5.09 -7.65
C PRO A 23 -2.48 -4.30 -8.64
N ILE A 24 -2.90 -3.07 -9.00
CA ILE A 24 -2.12 -2.16 -9.86
C ILE A 24 -0.83 -1.74 -9.14
N CYS A 25 -0.89 -1.52 -7.83
CA CYS A 25 0.27 -1.12 -7.04
C CYS A 25 1.21 -2.31 -6.79
N LEU A 26 0.66 -3.50 -6.58
CA LEU A 26 1.38 -4.70 -6.16
C LEU A 26 2.35 -5.23 -7.22
N VAL A 27 2.16 -4.92 -8.51
CA VAL A 27 3.14 -5.24 -9.56
C VAL A 27 4.53 -4.70 -9.24
N THR A 28 4.61 -3.55 -8.55
CA THR A 28 5.88 -2.95 -8.09
C THR A 28 6.71 -3.92 -7.24
N PHE A 29 6.02 -4.77 -6.46
CA PHE A 29 6.65 -5.60 -5.45
C PHE A 29 6.83 -7.05 -5.88
N PHE A 30 5.99 -7.53 -6.81
CA PHE A 30 5.95 -8.93 -7.22
C PHE A 30 6.47 -9.20 -8.62
N ALA A 31 6.46 -8.21 -9.50
CA ALA A 31 6.97 -8.36 -10.85
C ALA A 31 8.47 -8.02 -10.91
N ASP A 32 9.19 -8.70 -11.80
CA ASP A 32 10.65 -8.61 -11.87
C ASP A 32 11.14 -7.23 -12.33
N GLU A 33 10.39 -6.56 -13.22
CA GLU A 33 10.88 -5.38 -13.94
C GLU A 33 11.28 -4.22 -13.03
N CYS A 34 10.58 -4.01 -11.91
CA CYS A 34 10.96 -2.99 -10.92
C CYS A 34 12.29 -3.30 -10.25
N ASN A 35 12.51 -4.57 -9.89
CA ASN A 35 13.74 -5.00 -9.28
C ASN A 35 14.89 -4.98 -10.29
N GLU A 36 14.65 -5.34 -11.55
CA GLU A 36 15.63 -5.25 -12.64
C GLU A 36 16.09 -3.81 -12.89
N GLU A 37 15.14 -2.85 -12.93
CA GLU A 37 15.44 -1.41 -13.09
C GLU A 37 16.32 -0.89 -11.94
N LEU A 38 16.05 -1.28 -10.70
CA LEU A 38 16.84 -0.85 -9.54
C LEU A 38 18.19 -1.59 -9.45
N ALA A 39 18.25 -2.85 -9.86
CA ALA A 39 19.48 -3.62 -9.93
C ALA A 39 20.45 -3.06 -10.98
N ALA A 40 19.93 -2.64 -12.14
CA ALA A 40 20.71 -1.96 -13.18
C ALA A 40 21.34 -0.64 -12.68
N LEU A 41 20.74 -0.02 -11.66
CA LEU A 41 21.24 1.18 -11.00
C LEU A 41 22.15 0.91 -9.79
N GLY A 42 22.41 -0.36 -9.46
CA GLY A 42 23.39 -0.74 -8.45
C GLY A 42 22.81 -1.24 -7.12
N HIS A 43 21.48 -1.32 -6.97
CA HIS A 43 20.88 -1.97 -5.80
C HIS A 43 20.96 -3.48 -5.92
N ARG A 44 21.82 -4.10 -5.10
CA ARG A 44 22.20 -5.52 -5.26
C ARG A 44 21.19 -6.51 -4.67
N THR A 45 20.27 -6.02 -3.83
CA THR A 45 19.25 -6.83 -3.19
C THR A 45 17.88 -6.20 -3.39
N TYR A 46 16.84 -7.05 -3.39
CA TYR A 46 15.45 -6.59 -3.41
C TYR A 46 15.17 -5.54 -2.34
N TRP A 47 15.67 -5.75 -1.11
CA TRP A 47 15.41 -4.84 0.00
C TRP A 47 16.12 -3.50 -0.14
N ASP A 48 17.34 -3.46 -0.68
CA ASP A 48 18.00 -2.17 -0.99
C ASP A 48 17.17 -1.36 -1.98
N GLY A 49 16.70 -2.00 -3.05
CA GLY A 49 15.84 -1.37 -4.04
C GLY A 49 14.48 -0.97 -3.47
N TYR A 50 13.88 -1.81 -2.62
CA TYR A 50 12.62 -1.54 -1.94
C TYR A 50 12.70 -0.27 -1.09
N PHE A 51 13.69 -0.18 -0.20
CA PHE A 51 13.84 0.97 0.68
C PHE A 51 14.24 2.22 -0.10
N ALA A 52 15.14 2.11 -1.08
CA ALA A 52 15.54 3.23 -1.93
C ALA A 52 14.33 3.81 -2.68
N SER A 53 13.60 2.97 -3.42
CA SER A 53 12.54 3.42 -4.31
C SER A 53 11.24 3.77 -3.61
N ARG A 54 10.89 3.10 -2.50
CA ARG A 54 9.68 3.43 -1.75
C ARG A 54 9.85 4.68 -0.90
N ALA A 55 11.02 4.91 -0.31
CA ALA A 55 11.27 6.08 0.53
C ALA A 55 11.72 7.32 -0.26
N ALA A 56 12.15 7.17 -1.52
CA ALA A 56 12.62 8.27 -2.36
C ALA A 56 11.72 9.51 -2.45
N PRO A 57 10.36 9.42 -2.44
CA PRO A 57 9.50 10.60 -2.42
C PRO A 57 9.69 11.50 -1.19
N LEU A 58 10.32 11.01 -0.11
CA LEU A 58 10.68 11.79 1.07
C LEU A 58 12.02 12.53 0.92
N GLY A 59 12.76 12.28 -0.17
CA GLY A 59 14.13 12.74 -0.35
C GLY A 59 15.15 12.02 0.53
N ARG A 60 16.33 12.62 0.72
CA ARG A 60 17.43 12.04 1.50
C ARG A 60 17.21 12.28 2.99
N VAL A 61 16.39 11.45 3.61
CA VAL A 61 16.12 11.48 5.05
C VAL A 61 16.90 10.40 5.82
N PRO A 62 17.20 10.61 7.12
CA PRO A 62 17.81 9.58 7.97
C PRO A 62 16.94 8.33 8.11
N ALA A 63 17.56 7.18 8.43
CA ALA A 63 16.88 5.90 8.59
C ALA A 63 15.73 5.93 9.62
N GLN A 64 15.84 6.78 10.64
CA GLN A 64 14.82 6.96 11.68
C GLN A 64 13.52 7.54 11.11
N VAL A 65 13.62 8.46 10.15
CA VAL A 65 12.45 9.04 9.47
C VAL A 65 11.79 7.99 8.60
N VAL A 66 12.59 7.22 7.85
CA VAL A 66 12.07 6.10 7.03
C VAL A 66 11.39 5.05 7.91
N HIS A 67 12.00 4.68 9.04
CA HIS A 67 11.43 3.71 9.97
C HIS A 67 10.08 4.18 10.53
N ALA A 68 9.97 5.45 10.92
CA ALA A 68 8.70 6.01 11.40
C ALA A 68 7.60 5.98 10.32
N ALA A 69 7.93 6.33 9.07
CA ALA A 69 6.99 6.26 7.95
C ALA A 69 6.64 4.81 7.58
N PHE A 70 7.58 3.87 7.75
CA PHE A 70 7.42 2.45 7.43
C PHE A 70 7.07 1.65 8.70
N TYR A 71 6.13 2.17 9.49
CA TYR A 71 5.75 1.77 10.84
C TYR A 71 5.71 0.26 11.14
N ASN A 72 5.37 -0.58 10.15
CA ASN A 72 5.22 -2.02 10.33
C ASN A 72 6.53 -2.82 10.26
N PHE A 73 7.65 -2.19 9.89
CA PHE A 73 8.96 -2.85 9.91
C PHE A 73 9.53 -2.93 11.33
N ALA A 74 10.25 -4.03 11.62
CA ALA A 74 10.93 -4.18 12.90
C ALA A 74 12.07 -3.17 13.09
N ASP A 75 12.42 -2.92 14.35
CA ASP A 75 13.52 -2.05 14.73
C ASP A 75 14.82 -2.40 13.99
N GLY A 76 15.47 -1.39 13.41
CA GLY A 76 16.74 -1.55 12.71
C GLY A 76 16.64 -1.99 11.25
N GLU A 77 15.48 -2.43 10.74
CA GLU A 77 15.35 -2.85 9.33
C GLU A 77 15.69 -1.73 8.35
N ALA A 78 15.12 -0.53 8.53
CA ALA A 78 15.43 0.61 7.66
C ALA A 78 16.91 1.01 7.72
N ALA A 79 17.56 0.87 8.88
CA ALA A 79 18.96 1.24 9.08
C ALA A 79 19.95 0.29 8.39
N ARG A 80 19.50 -0.89 7.93
CA ARG A 80 20.31 -1.77 7.09
C ARG A 80 20.50 -1.23 5.67
N HIS A 81 19.58 -0.39 5.20
CA HIS A 81 19.51 0.08 3.82
C HIS A 81 19.72 1.60 3.68
N ILE A 82 19.52 2.36 4.76
CA ILE A 82 19.65 3.81 4.80
C ILE A 82 20.82 4.16 5.75
N PRO A 83 21.84 4.93 5.31
CA PRO A 83 21.85 5.82 4.15
C PRO A 83 22.44 5.24 2.86
N SER A 84 22.94 4.00 2.84
CA SER A 84 23.66 3.43 1.69
C SER A 84 22.87 3.50 0.38
N ALA A 85 21.54 3.33 0.43
CA ALA A 85 20.68 3.50 -0.73
C ALA A 85 20.82 4.89 -1.39
N TRP A 86 20.94 5.96 -0.60
CA TRP A 86 21.11 7.33 -1.09
C TRP A 86 22.49 7.60 -1.67
N GLU A 87 23.48 6.80 -1.29
CA GLU A 87 24.85 6.88 -1.80
C GLU A 87 25.00 6.11 -3.11
N THR A 88 24.20 5.06 -3.30
CA THR A 88 24.15 4.27 -4.54
C THR A 88 23.56 5.09 -5.68
N ILE A 89 22.36 5.66 -5.50
CA ILE A 89 21.71 6.55 -6.47
C ILE A 89 20.91 7.66 -5.79
N PRO A 90 20.70 8.81 -6.48
CA PRO A 90 19.84 9.86 -5.96
C PRO A 90 18.36 9.42 -5.94
N PRO A 91 17.54 9.92 -5.00
CA PRO A 91 16.11 9.56 -4.89
C PRO A 91 15.32 9.69 -6.20
N GLU A 92 15.61 10.72 -7.00
CA GLU A 92 14.96 10.97 -8.28
C GLU A 92 15.17 9.82 -9.28
N ALA A 93 16.37 9.21 -9.28
CA ALA A 93 16.65 8.06 -10.12
C ALA A 93 15.91 6.81 -9.62
N SER A 94 15.77 6.62 -8.30
CA SER A 94 14.99 5.52 -7.72
C SER A 94 13.49 5.64 -8.07
N VAL A 95 12.92 6.85 -8.00
CA VAL A 95 11.53 7.11 -8.41
C VAL A 95 11.34 6.78 -9.89
N ALA A 96 12.21 7.28 -10.76
CA ALA A 96 12.12 7.04 -12.20
C ALA A 96 12.25 5.55 -12.56
N ALA A 97 13.15 4.83 -11.90
CA ALA A 97 13.31 3.38 -12.07
C ALA A 97 12.05 2.60 -11.66
N ARG A 98 11.50 2.94 -10.49
CA ARG A 98 10.27 2.33 -9.97
C ARG A 98 9.08 2.54 -10.90
N GLU A 99 8.93 3.76 -11.43
CA GLU A 99 7.89 4.08 -12.40
C GLU A 99 8.05 3.28 -13.70
N ARG A 100 9.25 3.27 -14.30
CA ARG A 100 9.51 2.51 -15.53
C ARG A 100 9.21 1.03 -15.36
N GLY A 101 9.75 0.42 -14.31
CA GLY A 101 9.53 -0.99 -14.02
C GLY A 101 8.05 -1.29 -13.80
N SER A 102 7.34 -0.45 -13.04
CA SER A 102 5.92 -0.70 -12.75
C SER A 102 5.04 -0.56 -13.99
N ALA A 103 5.31 0.46 -14.82
CA ALA A 103 4.61 0.65 -16.08
C ALA A 103 4.91 -0.48 -17.08
N ALA A 104 6.14 -1.00 -17.10
CA ALA A 104 6.52 -2.15 -17.92
C ALA A 104 5.78 -3.42 -17.47
N SER A 105 5.76 -3.70 -16.15
CA SER A 105 5.01 -4.83 -15.59
C SER A 105 3.52 -4.75 -15.92
N LEU A 106 2.90 -3.57 -15.75
CA LEU A 106 1.49 -3.38 -16.11
C LEU A 106 1.24 -3.65 -17.59
N ARG A 107 2.04 -3.08 -18.50
CA ARG A 107 1.86 -3.33 -19.94
C ARG A 107 1.97 -4.81 -20.28
N ARG A 108 2.97 -5.51 -19.73
CA ARG A 108 3.15 -6.95 -19.97
C ARG A 108 1.96 -7.76 -19.48
N ILE A 109 1.48 -7.51 -18.26
CA ILE A 109 0.40 -8.29 -17.65
C ILE A 109 -0.95 -7.98 -18.31
N LEU A 110 -1.22 -6.70 -18.61
CA LEU A 110 -2.47 -6.28 -19.22
C LEU A 110 -2.54 -6.68 -20.71
N GLY A 111 -1.40 -6.72 -21.40
CA GLY A 111 -1.30 -6.88 -22.85
C GLY A 111 -1.73 -5.62 -23.60
N GLU A 112 -1.26 -5.46 -24.84
CA GLU A 112 -1.45 -4.26 -25.67
C GLU A 112 -2.92 -3.81 -25.74
N GLN A 113 -3.84 -4.77 -25.93
CA GLN A 113 -5.28 -4.46 -26.07
C GLN A 113 -5.87 -3.71 -24.87
N LEU A 114 -5.50 -4.08 -23.64
CA LEU A 114 -6.02 -3.44 -22.44
C LEU A 114 -5.15 -2.26 -22.02
N ALA A 115 -3.84 -2.37 -22.20
CA ALA A 115 -2.86 -1.32 -21.93
C ALA A 115 -3.13 -0.03 -22.75
N ASP A 116 -3.56 -0.19 -24.00
CA ASP A 116 -3.80 0.93 -24.94
C ASP A 116 -5.29 1.28 -25.06
N SER A 117 -6.15 0.70 -24.21
CA SER A 117 -7.59 0.92 -24.26
C SER A 117 -7.98 2.34 -23.82
N SER A 118 -9.04 2.89 -24.41
CA SER A 118 -9.64 4.14 -23.94
C SER A 118 -10.12 4.04 -22.48
N GLY A 119 -10.54 2.84 -22.07
CA GLY A 119 -10.95 2.54 -20.70
C GLY A 119 -9.81 2.73 -19.69
N LEU A 120 -8.60 2.25 -20.01
CA LEU A 120 -7.42 2.48 -19.16
C LEU A 120 -7.06 3.96 -19.08
N VAL A 121 -7.11 4.68 -20.20
CA VAL A 121 -6.87 6.15 -20.20
C VAL A 121 -7.86 6.84 -19.26
N ARG A 122 -9.14 6.45 -19.32
CA ARG A 122 -10.19 7.01 -18.49
C ARG A 122 -10.04 6.65 -17.01
N ALA A 123 -9.71 5.40 -16.70
CA ALA A 123 -9.38 4.97 -15.34
C ALA A 123 -8.20 5.76 -14.77
N ALA A 124 -7.16 6.00 -15.57
CA ALA A 124 -6.00 6.80 -15.18
C ALA A 124 -6.40 8.25 -14.85
N ASP A 125 -7.25 8.87 -15.68
CA ASP A 125 -7.73 10.25 -15.45
C ASP A 125 -8.54 10.38 -14.16
N LEU A 126 -9.51 9.49 -13.95
CA LEU A 126 -10.38 9.50 -12.77
C LEU A 126 -9.63 9.15 -11.49
N THR A 127 -8.71 8.18 -11.55
CA THR A 127 -7.82 7.86 -10.43
C THR A 127 -6.92 9.05 -10.11
N THR A 128 -6.37 9.74 -11.12
CA THR A 128 -5.57 10.96 -10.93
C THR A 128 -6.38 12.06 -10.25
N LYS A 129 -7.64 12.27 -10.69
CA LYS A 129 -8.54 13.25 -10.09
C LYS A 129 -8.75 12.97 -8.61
N ALA A 130 -9.08 11.74 -8.22
CA ALA A 130 -9.20 11.37 -6.81
C ALA A 130 -7.87 11.54 -6.04
N ALA A 131 -6.77 11.01 -6.60
CA ALA A 131 -5.47 11.01 -5.97
C ALA A 131 -4.91 12.43 -5.72
N THR A 132 -5.17 13.38 -6.61
CA THR A 132 -4.68 14.77 -6.50
C THR A 132 -5.59 15.70 -5.69
N ASN A 133 -6.82 15.27 -5.36
CA ASN A 133 -7.72 16.03 -4.48
C ASN A 133 -7.76 15.51 -3.04
N ALA A 134 -7.08 14.40 -2.74
CA ALA A 134 -7.05 13.87 -1.38
C ALA A 134 -6.30 14.80 -0.39
N PRO A 135 -6.75 14.84 0.88
CA PRO A 135 -6.11 15.62 1.94
C PRO A 135 -4.69 15.10 2.24
N THR A 136 -3.79 16.00 2.61
CA THR A 136 -2.37 15.68 2.84
C THR A 136 -2.01 15.59 4.33
N GLU A 137 -2.89 16.09 5.19
CA GLU A 137 -2.67 16.26 6.61
C GLU A 137 -2.45 14.91 7.32
N GLY A 138 -1.27 14.76 7.93
CA GLY A 138 -0.87 13.52 8.60
C GLY A 138 -0.58 12.36 7.65
N ARG A 139 -0.49 12.60 6.33
CA ARG A 139 -0.26 11.57 5.30
C ARG A 139 1.16 11.68 4.73
N VAL A 140 2.15 11.22 5.48
CA VAL A 140 3.58 11.45 5.18
C VAL A 140 4.01 10.88 3.83
N MET A 141 3.72 9.60 3.56
CA MET A 141 4.13 8.97 2.31
C MET A 141 3.36 9.51 1.12
N TYR A 142 2.05 9.72 1.30
CA TYR A 142 1.22 10.37 0.29
C TYR A 142 1.70 11.79 -0.03
N ALA A 143 2.01 12.61 0.99
CA ALA A 143 2.51 13.96 0.81
C ALA A 143 3.83 13.98 0.05
N GLY A 144 4.73 13.03 0.31
CA GLY A 144 5.94 12.83 -0.49
C GLY A 144 5.62 12.54 -1.96
N MET A 145 4.75 11.55 -2.22
CA MET A 145 4.32 11.21 -3.59
C MET A 145 3.66 12.40 -4.30
N ARG A 146 2.89 13.23 -3.58
CA ARG A 146 2.22 14.43 -4.10
C ARG A 146 3.17 15.50 -4.64
N THR A 147 4.44 15.47 -4.26
CA THR A 147 5.45 16.41 -4.78
C THR A 147 5.99 16.01 -6.15
N LEU A 148 5.77 14.77 -6.57
CA LEU A 148 6.25 14.24 -7.85
C LEU A 148 5.33 14.68 -9.00
N ALA A 149 5.91 14.81 -10.19
CA ALA A 149 5.13 15.08 -11.39
C ALA A 149 4.25 13.87 -11.74
N VAL A 150 2.99 14.13 -12.09
CA VAL A 150 2.10 13.08 -12.60
C VAL A 150 2.57 12.69 -14.01
N PRO A 151 2.80 11.39 -14.28
CA PRO A 151 3.24 10.94 -15.60
C PRO A 151 2.21 11.26 -16.70
N SER A 152 2.68 11.57 -17.91
CA SER A 152 1.81 11.81 -19.06
C SER A 152 1.36 10.51 -19.74
N ASP A 153 2.17 9.46 -19.63
CA ASP A 153 1.83 8.13 -20.15
C ASP A 153 0.67 7.52 -19.34
N PRO A 154 -0.42 7.05 -19.98
CA PRO A 154 -1.61 6.57 -19.27
C PRO A 154 -1.36 5.42 -18.30
N VAL A 155 -0.49 4.46 -18.66
CA VAL A 155 -0.21 3.29 -17.81
C VAL A 155 0.62 3.71 -16.58
N ALA A 156 1.68 4.50 -16.79
CA ALA A 156 2.46 5.05 -15.69
C ALA A 156 1.62 5.97 -14.79
N ARG A 157 0.73 6.78 -15.37
CA ARG A 157 -0.18 7.66 -14.64
C ARG A 157 -1.18 6.89 -13.77
N LEU A 158 -1.74 5.80 -14.28
CA LEU A 158 -2.62 4.93 -13.52
C LEU A 158 -1.88 4.33 -12.31
N TRP A 159 -0.69 3.76 -12.53
CA TRP A 159 0.14 3.24 -11.46
C TRP A 159 0.50 4.30 -10.41
N HIS A 160 0.95 5.47 -10.87
CA HIS A 160 1.36 6.57 -10.00
C HIS A 160 0.20 7.02 -9.11
N SER A 161 -0.97 7.23 -9.70
CA SER A 161 -2.17 7.69 -8.99
C SER A 161 -2.74 6.62 -8.04
N ALA A 162 -2.73 5.35 -8.45
CA ALA A 162 -3.08 4.23 -7.57
C ALA A 162 -2.11 4.14 -6.38
N THR A 163 -0.80 4.31 -6.62
CA THR A 163 0.23 4.30 -5.58
C THR A 163 0.05 5.46 -4.61
N MET A 164 -0.32 6.65 -5.08
CA MET A 164 -0.66 7.77 -4.22
C MET A 164 -1.85 7.45 -3.30
N LEU A 165 -2.94 6.91 -3.85
CA LEU A 165 -4.11 6.51 -3.05
C LEU A 165 -3.78 5.39 -2.06
N ARG A 166 -2.92 4.45 -2.46
CA ARG A 166 -2.39 3.40 -1.59
C ARG A 166 -1.59 3.97 -0.43
N GLU A 167 -0.65 4.88 -0.67
CA GLU A 167 0.13 5.50 0.40
C GLU A 167 -0.77 6.39 1.29
N HIS A 168 -1.77 7.07 0.73
CA HIS A 168 -2.78 7.81 1.52
C HIS A 168 -3.53 6.88 2.47
N ARG A 169 -4.06 5.75 1.96
CA ARG A 169 -4.71 4.72 2.78
C ARG A 169 -3.74 4.15 3.82
N GLY A 170 -2.50 3.87 3.42
CA GLY A 170 -1.44 3.34 4.28
C GLY A 170 -1.11 4.26 5.46
N ASP A 171 -0.95 5.56 5.21
CA ASP A 171 -0.72 6.55 6.26
C ASP A 171 -1.91 6.60 7.25
N GLY A 172 -3.15 6.46 6.76
CA GLY A 172 -4.35 6.38 7.62
C GLY A 172 -4.42 5.11 8.45
N HIS A 173 -3.98 3.99 7.87
CA HIS A 173 -3.83 2.74 8.59
C HIS A 173 -2.81 2.87 9.72
N ILE A 174 -1.67 3.51 9.46
CA ILE A 174 -0.64 3.78 10.48
C ILE A 174 -1.21 4.67 11.59
N ALA A 175 -1.92 5.76 11.25
CA ALA A 175 -2.57 6.61 12.24
C ALA A 175 -3.56 5.83 13.11
N THR A 176 -4.31 4.90 12.52
CA THR A 176 -5.23 4.00 13.23
C THR A 176 -4.49 3.06 14.19
N LEU A 177 -3.41 2.41 13.73
CA LEU A 177 -2.59 1.52 14.55
C LEU A 177 -1.99 2.26 15.75
N VAL A 178 -1.43 3.45 15.52
CA VAL A 178 -0.88 4.32 16.59
C VAL A 178 -1.98 4.70 17.58
N GLY A 179 -3.13 5.17 17.12
CA GLY A 179 -4.25 5.55 17.97
C GLY A 179 -4.81 4.39 18.79
N MET A 180 -4.72 3.17 18.27
CA MET A 180 -5.15 1.94 18.95
C MET A 180 -4.03 1.24 19.71
N ARG A 181 -2.83 1.83 19.77
CA ARG A 181 -1.64 1.30 20.46
C ARG A 181 -1.27 -0.12 20.01
N ILE A 182 -1.38 -0.37 18.71
CA ILE A 182 -0.90 -1.60 18.07
C ILE A 182 0.45 -1.31 17.43
N GLY A 183 1.49 -1.99 17.89
CA GLY A 183 2.85 -1.86 17.34
C GLY A 183 2.98 -2.42 15.92
N GLY A 184 4.02 -2.04 15.19
CA GLY A 184 4.23 -2.47 13.81
C GLY A 184 4.31 -3.99 13.62
N THR A 185 5.10 -4.68 14.46
CA THR A 185 5.19 -6.16 14.43
C THR A 185 3.90 -6.83 14.92
N GLU A 186 3.16 -6.20 15.82
CA GLU A 186 1.85 -6.67 16.26
C GLU A 186 0.83 -6.60 15.13
N ALA A 187 0.85 -5.53 14.33
CA ALA A 187 -0.02 -5.39 13.16
C ALA A 187 0.16 -6.57 12.19
N HIS A 188 1.38 -7.08 12.03
CA HIS A 188 1.64 -8.30 11.25
C HIS A 188 1.06 -9.57 11.88
N VAL A 189 1.11 -9.72 13.21
CA VAL A 189 0.44 -10.84 13.92
C VAL A 189 -1.08 -10.76 13.71
N LEU A 190 -1.68 -9.59 13.90
CA LEU A 190 -3.11 -9.36 13.69
C LEU A 190 -3.53 -9.66 12.24
N SER A 191 -2.70 -9.24 11.28
CA SER A 191 -2.90 -9.56 9.85
C SER A 191 -2.83 -11.07 9.61
N ALA A 192 -1.81 -11.74 10.14
CA ALA A 192 -1.61 -13.19 9.97
C ALA A 192 -2.80 -13.99 10.51
N LEU A 193 -3.28 -13.65 11.70
CA LEU A 193 -4.45 -14.28 12.31
C LEU A 193 -5.74 -14.06 11.49
N ALA A 194 -5.94 -12.85 10.97
CA ALA A 194 -7.09 -12.55 10.11
C ALA A 194 -7.04 -13.32 8.78
N SER A 195 -5.85 -13.63 8.29
CA SER A 195 -5.61 -14.45 7.09
C SER A 195 -5.53 -15.97 7.38
N GLY A 196 -5.79 -16.40 8.62
CA GLY A 196 -5.77 -17.83 8.99
C GLY A 196 -4.38 -18.46 9.07
N ILE A 197 -3.31 -17.66 9.15
CA ILE A 197 -1.93 -18.15 9.29
C ILE A 197 -1.70 -18.55 10.75
N HIS A 198 -1.38 -19.83 10.96
CA HIS A 198 -1.07 -20.39 12.28
C HIS A 198 0.19 -21.27 12.22
N PRO A 199 1.16 -21.07 13.14
CA PRO A 199 1.21 -20.03 14.18
C PRO A 199 1.44 -18.63 13.55
N PRO A 200 0.88 -17.54 14.10
CA PRO A 200 0.90 -16.23 13.44
C PRO A 200 2.30 -15.62 13.32
N GLU A 201 3.23 -15.98 14.20
CA GLU A 201 4.64 -15.60 14.13
C GLU A 201 5.38 -16.22 12.93
N SER A 202 4.77 -17.20 12.23
CA SER A 202 5.31 -17.73 10.96
C SER A 202 5.06 -16.81 9.76
N CYS A 203 4.35 -15.68 9.95
CA CYS A 203 4.10 -14.70 8.91
C CYS A 203 5.42 -14.21 8.27
N GLY A 204 5.47 -14.21 6.93
CA GLY A 204 6.66 -13.86 6.15
C GLY A 204 7.29 -12.51 6.48
N ARG A 205 6.54 -11.58 7.11
CA ARG A 205 7.02 -10.26 7.53
C ARG A 205 7.77 -10.21 8.86
N ILE A 206 7.57 -11.21 9.72
CA ILE A 206 8.14 -11.22 11.08
C ILE A 206 8.85 -12.52 11.43
N HIS A 207 8.66 -13.60 10.67
CA HIS A 207 9.23 -14.93 10.96
C HIS A 207 10.76 -14.94 11.08
N HIS A 208 11.45 -13.99 10.45
CA HIS A 208 12.92 -13.88 10.48
C HIS A 208 13.45 -13.21 11.76
N LEU A 209 12.57 -12.65 12.60
CA LEU A 209 12.97 -11.98 13.83
C LEU A 209 13.47 -12.99 14.88
N PRO A 210 14.36 -12.56 15.80
CA PRO A 210 14.81 -13.41 16.90
C PRO A 210 13.63 -13.97 17.70
N LYS A 211 13.71 -15.25 18.08
CA LYS A 211 12.63 -15.95 18.80
C LYS A 211 12.15 -15.19 20.04
N GLU A 212 13.08 -14.61 20.80
CA GLU A 212 12.78 -13.81 21.99
C GLU A 212 11.91 -12.59 21.68
N ARG A 213 12.12 -11.95 20.52
CA ARG A 213 11.29 -10.82 20.07
C ARG A 213 9.90 -11.28 19.67
N LEU A 214 9.78 -12.42 18.98
CA LEU A 214 8.48 -13.01 18.63
C LEU A 214 7.68 -13.37 19.89
N VAL A 215 8.33 -13.96 20.89
CA VAL A 215 7.73 -14.25 22.20
C VAL A 215 7.23 -12.96 22.86
N ALA A 216 8.07 -11.92 22.92
CA ALA A 216 7.67 -10.64 23.53
C ALA A 216 6.46 -9.99 22.83
N VAL A 217 6.40 -10.04 21.49
CA VAL A 217 5.25 -9.54 20.72
C VAL A 217 3.98 -10.32 21.05
N MET A 218 4.05 -11.64 21.07
CA MET A 218 2.91 -12.50 21.40
C MET A 218 2.45 -12.30 22.85
N ASP A 219 3.39 -12.20 23.79
CA ASP A 219 3.08 -11.99 25.21
C ASP A 219 2.43 -10.63 25.45
N GLY A 220 2.90 -9.56 24.80
CA GLY A 220 2.26 -8.25 24.88
C GLY A 220 0.83 -8.24 24.29
N LEU A 221 0.56 -9.06 23.28
CA LEU A 221 -0.80 -9.23 22.73
C LEU A 221 -1.71 -10.06 23.67
N ARG A 222 -1.16 -11.07 24.35
CA ARG A 222 -1.87 -11.86 25.36
C ARG A 222 -2.17 -11.07 26.62
N GLU A 223 -1.23 -10.27 27.10
CA GLU A 223 -1.39 -9.41 28.28
C GLU A 223 -2.55 -8.41 28.08
N ARG A 224 -2.69 -7.88 26.87
CA ARG A 224 -3.82 -7.01 26.48
C ARG A 224 -5.09 -7.77 26.11
N GLY A 225 -5.10 -9.10 26.21
CA GLY A 225 -6.25 -9.94 25.93
C GLY A 225 -6.68 -9.94 24.45
N LEU A 226 -5.79 -9.60 23.51
CA LEU A 226 -6.09 -9.63 22.07
C LEU A 226 -5.89 -11.03 21.47
N VAL A 227 -4.98 -11.81 22.07
CA VAL A 227 -4.64 -13.17 21.67
C VAL A 227 -4.73 -14.08 22.90
N ASP A 228 -5.19 -15.33 22.73
CA ASP A 228 -5.29 -16.33 23.80
C ASP A 228 -3.98 -17.14 24.00
N ALA A 229 -4.01 -18.11 24.92
CA ALA A 229 -2.86 -18.95 25.22
C ALA A 229 -2.42 -19.78 23.99
N GLU A 230 -3.38 -20.18 23.16
CA GLU A 230 -3.21 -20.96 21.93
C GLU A 230 -2.75 -20.12 20.75
N GLY A 231 -2.59 -18.80 20.91
CA GLY A 231 -2.15 -17.91 19.84
C GLY A 231 -3.26 -17.60 18.83
N ARG A 232 -4.52 -17.62 19.25
CA ARG A 232 -5.69 -17.26 18.43
C ARG A 232 -6.30 -15.94 18.89
N PHE A 233 -7.10 -15.32 18.04
CA PHE A 233 -7.86 -14.13 18.46
C PHE A 233 -8.83 -14.46 19.59
N THR A 234 -8.85 -13.61 20.60
CA THR A 234 -10.00 -13.47 21.51
C THR A 234 -11.14 -12.69 20.82
N ASP A 235 -12.29 -12.55 21.49
CA ASP A 235 -13.35 -11.64 21.01
C ASP A 235 -12.88 -10.18 20.96
N ALA A 236 -12.10 -9.73 21.96
CA ALA A 236 -11.51 -8.40 21.98
C ALA A 236 -10.50 -8.21 20.85
N GLY A 237 -9.70 -9.24 20.52
CA GLY A 237 -8.79 -9.25 19.37
C GLY A 237 -9.53 -9.10 18.04
N ARG A 238 -10.61 -9.87 17.84
CA ARG A 238 -11.49 -9.77 16.66
C ARG A 238 -12.11 -8.39 16.52
N GLU A 239 -12.66 -7.83 17.61
CA GLU A 239 -13.24 -6.49 17.62
C GLU A 239 -12.19 -5.43 17.29
N THR A 240 -11.01 -5.50 17.92
CA THR A 240 -9.89 -4.60 17.65
C THR A 240 -9.50 -4.63 16.18
N LYS A 241 -9.35 -5.82 15.59
CA LYS A 241 -9.05 -5.97 14.16
C LYS A 241 -10.15 -5.39 13.28
N ARG A 242 -11.42 -5.65 13.57
CA ARG A 242 -12.56 -5.07 12.83
C ARG A 242 -12.56 -3.55 12.89
N ARG A 243 -12.31 -2.97 14.06
CA ARG A 243 -12.25 -1.52 14.25
C ARG A 243 -11.08 -0.87 13.52
N ILE A 244 -9.91 -1.51 13.50
CA ILE A 244 -8.76 -1.05 12.71
C ILE A 244 -9.13 -0.96 11.23
N GLU A 245 -9.75 -2.01 10.69
CA GLU A 245 -10.15 -2.02 9.27
C GLU A 245 -11.22 -0.96 8.97
N ALA A 246 -12.24 -0.84 9.81
CA ALA A 246 -13.30 0.14 9.63
C ALA A 246 -12.77 1.58 9.65
N LEU A 247 -11.91 1.92 10.62
CA LEU A 247 -11.27 3.24 10.69
C LEU A 247 -10.30 3.48 9.54
N THR A 248 -9.59 2.45 9.08
CA THR A 248 -8.72 2.58 7.90
C THR A 248 -9.53 2.92 6.66
N ASP A 249 -10.69 2.27 6.47
CA ASP A 249 -11.55 2.54 5.31
C ASP A 249 -12.23 3.92 5.41
N GLU A 250 -12.68 4.32 6.61
CA GLU A 250 -13.19 5.67 6.86
C GLU A 250 -12.13 6.74 6.52
N LEU A 251 -10.90 6.56 7.00
CA LEU A 251 -9.78 7.47 6.73
C LEU A 251 -9.28 7.42 5.27
N ALA A 252 -9.72 6.44 4.48
CA ALA A 252 -9.36 6.30 3.07
C ALA A 252 -10.45 6.78 2.11
N ALA A 253 -11.63 7.15 2.61
CA ALA A 253 -12.74 7.64 1.80
C ALA A 253 -12.57 9.03 1.17
N PRO A 254 -11.98 10.05 1.85
CA PRO A 254 -11.96 11.43 1.35
C PRO A 254 -11.44 11.66 -0.10
N PRO A 255 -10.43 10.93 -0.62
CA PRO A 255 -10.02 11.05 -2.02
C PRO A 255 -11.17 10.92 -3.03
N PHE A 256 -12.17 10.09 -2.72
CA PHE A 256 -13.24 9.74 -3.65
C PHE A 256 -14.39 10.76 -3.65
N ASP A 257 -14.46 11.65 -2.65
CA ASP A 257 -15.45 12.74 -2.61
C ASP A 257 -15.27 13.76 -3.74
N ALA A 258 -14.10 13.76 -4.40
CA ALA A 258 -13.83 14.57 -5.58
C ALA A 258 -14.49 14.03 -6.86
N LEU A 259 -14.99 12.79 -6.83
CA LEU A 259 -15.69 12.16 -7.96
C LEU A 259 -17.20 12.30 -7.75
N SER A 260 -17.91 12.68 -8.82
CA SER A 260 -19.37 12.51 -8.84
C SER A 260 -19.74 11.02 -8.81
N PRO A 261 -20.97 10.65 -8.41
CA PRO A 261 -21.40 9.25 -8.41
C PRO A 261 -21.20 8.56 -9.77
N ALA A 262 -21.53 9.25 -10.87
CA ALA A 262 -21.34 8.72 -12.23
C ALA A 262 -19.86 8.52 -12.59
N GLU A 263 -18.97 9.42 -12.16
CA GLU A 263 -17.52 9.25 -12.35
C GLU A 263 -16.97 8.09 -11.50
N LEU A 264 -17.51 7.89 -10.29
CA LEU A 264 -17.10 6.77 -9.45
C LEU A 264 -17.55 5.43 -10.06
N ASP A 265 -18.80 5.34 -10.53
CA ASP A 265 -19.32 4.14 -11.20
C ASP A 265 -18.53 3.83 -12.48
N GLU A 266 -18.21 4.86 -13.26
CA GLU A 266 -17.35 4.74 -14.45
C GLU A 266 -15.94 4.25 -14.07
N LEU A 267 -15.32 4.84 -13.04
CA LEU A 267 -14.00 4.41 -12.57
C LEU A 267 -14.01 2.94 -12.13
N ILE A 268 -15.04 2.50 -11.41
CA ILE A 268 -15.18 1.10 -10.99
C ILE A 268 -15.27 0.19 -12.22
N ALA A 269 -16.14 0.52 -13.17
CA ALA A 269 -16.34 -0.28 -14.39
C ALA A 269 -15.05 -0.42 -15.22
N GLU A 270 -14.25 0.65 -15.32
CA GLU A 270 -12.99 0.63 -16.07
C GLU A 270 -11.86 -0.10 -15.32
N LEU A 271 -11.85 -0.06 -13.99
CA LEU A 271 -10.85 -0.77 -13.19
C LEU A 271 -11.11 -2.29 -13.12
N GLU A 272 -12.36 -2.73 -13.13
CA GLU A 272 -12.72 -4.16 -13.03
C GLU A 272 -11.98 -5.09 -14.00
N PRO A 273 -11.93 -4.84 -15.32
CA PRO A 273 -11.17 -5.69 -16.24
C PRO A 273 -9.65 -5.64 -16.02
N ILE A 274 -9.12 -4.48 -15.62
CA ILE A 274 -7.70 -4.28 -15.29
C ILE A 274 -7.33 -5.13 -14.07
N THR A 275 -8.09 -4.98 -12.99
CA THR A 275 -7.91 -5.72 -11.74
C THR A 275 -8.05 -7.22 -11.98
N ALA A 276 -9.08 -7.67 -12.71
CA ALA A 276 -9.31 -9.08 -12.99
C ALA A 276 -8.11 -9.72 -13.71
N ARG A 277 -7.51 -9.00 -14.68
CA ARG A 277 -6.32 -9.46 -15.39
C ARG A 277 -5.09 -9.55 -14.47
N LEU A 278 -4.88 -8.54 -13.64
CA LEU A 278 -3.76 -8.49 -12.69
C LEU A 278 -3.84 -9.63 -11.65
N VAL A 279 -5.02 -9.83 -11.06
CA VAL A 279 -5.28 -10.91 -10.11
C VAL A 279 -5.06 -12.28 -10.74
N ALA A 280 -5.56 -12.51 -11.95
CA ALA A 280 -5.37 -13.78 -12.66
C ALA A 280 -3.89 -14.09 -12.97
N ALA A 281 -3.05 -13.06 -13.11
CA ALA A 281 -1.62 -13.20 -13.33
C ALA A 281 -0.80 -13.41 -12.04
N GLY A 282 -1.44 -13.42 -10.87
CA GLY A 282 -0.78 -13.61 -9.57
C GLY A 282 -0.14 -12.35 -9.00
N SER A 283 -0.69 -11.18 -9.28
CA SER A 283 -0.21 -9.91 -8.70
C SER A 283 -0.72 -9.64 -7.27
N GLN A 284 -1.21 -10.65 -6.53
CA GLN A 284 -1.76 -10.53 -5.17
C GLN A 284 -1.00 -11.36 -4.15
#